data_AF-A0A956RR67-F1
#
_entry.id   AF-A0A956RR67-F1
#
_cell.length_a   1.000
_cell.length_b   1.000
_cell.length_c   1.000
_cell.angle_alpha   90.00
_cell.angle_beta   90.00
_cell.angle_gamma   90.00
#
_symmetry.space_group_name_H-M   'P 1'
#
loop_
_entity.id
_entity.type
_entity.pdbx_description
1 polymer ?
#
loop_
_entity_poly.entity_id
_entity_poly.type
_entity_poly.pdbx_seq_one_letter_code
_entity_poly.pdbx_strand_id
1 'polypeptide(L)'
;MKPDHIAIIMDGNGRWAKSRGLPRAAGHRAGVEALRATVRAVGDLGIGWLTVYAFSSENWSRPKSEVSDLMGLLKLFIRRDLAELHSSGVRVRVIGRREGLDPEIEGLLHE
;
A
#
# COMPACT_ATOMS: atom_id res chain seq x y z
N MET A 1 8.11 -23.89 -11.48
CA MET A 1 8.95 -22.69 -11.37
C MET A 1 8.08 -21.57 -10.80
N LYS A 2 8.55 -20.84 -9.78
CA LYS A 2 7.83 -19.68 -9.23
C LYS A 2 8.51 -18.39 -9.71
N PRO A 3 7.78 -17.27 -9.83
CA PRO A 3 8.41 -15.99 -10.14
C PRO A 3 9.28 -15.52 -8.97
N ASP A 4 10.40 -14.87 -9.28
CA ASP A 4 11.24 -14.23 -8.26
C ASP A 4 10.61 -12.91 -7.75
N HIS A 5 9.79 -12.28 -8.58
CA HIS A 5 9.19 -10.97 -8.33
C HIS A 5 7.78 -10.87 -8.90
N ILE A 6 6.84 -10.39 -8.08
CA ILE A 6 5.49 -9.99 -8.50
C ILE A 6 5.31 -8.48 -8.33
N ALA A 7 4.70 -7.83 -9.31
CA ALA A 7 4.24 -6.44 -9.21
C ALA A 7 2.71 -6.36 -9.36
N ILE A 8 2.04 -5.62 -8.47
CA ILE A 8 0.58 -5.51 -8.42
C ILE A 8 0.15 -4.04 -8.47
N ILE A 9 -0.82 -3.75 -9.33
CA ILE A 9 -1.56 -2.48 -9.31
C ILE A 9 -2.85 -2.68 -8.51
N MET A 10 -2.98 -1.96 -7.38
CA MET A 10 -4.15 -2.09 -6.49
C MET A 10 -5.33 -1.24 -6.96
N ASP A 11 -5.86 -1.51 -8.15
CA ASP A 11 -7.02 -0.79 -8.68
C ASP A 11 -8.36 -1.40 -8.22
N GLY A 12 -9.43 -0.61 -8.30
CA GLY A 12 -10.80 -1.08 -8.13
C GLY A 12 -11.44 -0.79 -6.77
N ASN A 13 -10.68 -0.31 -5.77
CA ASN A 13 -11.19 0.00 -4.43
C ASN A 13 -12.44 0.88 -4.44
N GLY A 14 -12.43 1.95 -5.24
CA GLY A 14 -13.58 2.86 -5.37
C GLY A 14 -14.79 2.21 -6.07
N ARG A 15 -14.57 1.38 -7.10
CA ARG A 15 -15.64 0.65 -7.80
C ARG A 15 -16.26 -0.41 -6.90
N TRP A 16 -15.42 -1.09 -6.11
CA TRP A 16 -15.85 -2.08 -5.12
C TRP A 16 -16.75 -1.48 -4.03
N ALA A 17 -16.42 -0.28 -3.54
CA ALA A 17 -17.25 0.42 -2.56
C ALA A 17 -18.58 0.88 -3.19
N LYS A 18 -18.52 1.46 -4.40
CA LYS A 18 -19.71 1.95 -5.13
C LYS A 18 -20.71 0.82 -5.40
N SER A 19 -20.25 -0.36 -5.83
CA SER A 19 -21.13 -1.50 -6.11
C SER A 19 -21.84 -2.05 -4.86
N ARG A 20 -21.42 -1.63 -3.67
CA ARG A 20 -21.99 -2.01 -2.37
C ARG A 20 -22.73 -0.87 -1.67
N GLY A 21 -22.88 0.29 -2.32
CA GLY A 21 -23.47 1.48 -1.70
C GLY A 21 -22.63 2.04 -0.52
N LEU A 22 -21.34 1.74 -0.47
CA LEU A 22 -20.46 2.13 0.62
C LEU A 22 -19.64 3.39 0.28
N PRO A 23 -19.22 4.18 1.29
CA PRO A 23 -18.26 5.26 1.09
C PRO A 23 -16.94 4.75 0.52
N ARG A 24 -16.25 5.59 -0.28
CA ARG A 24 -14.96 5.25 -0.91
C ARG A 24 -13.90 4.79 0.10
N ALA A 25 -13.89 5.39 1.29
CA ALA A 25 -13.01 5.01 2.41
C ALA A 25 -13.18 3.54 2.85
N ALA A 26 -14.36 2.93 2.69
CA ALA A 26 -14.56 1.51 2.96
C ALA A 26 -13.83 0.63 1.93
N GLY A 27 -13.82 1.03 0.66
CA GLY A 27 -13.06 0.34 -0.39
C GLY A 27 -11.55 0.41 -0.15
N HIS A 28 -11.05 1.55 0.33
CA HIS A 28 -9.64 1.66 0.70
C HIS A 28 -9.26 0.74 1.87
N ARG A 29 -10.10 0.65 2.90
CA ARG A 29 -9.90 -0.31 4.00
C ARG A 29 -9.90 -1.76 3.51
N ALA A 30 -10.82 -2.13 2.62
CA ALA A 30 -10.82 -3.46 2.00
C ALA A 30 -9.54 -3.74 1.18
N GLY A 31 -9.03 -2.72 0.49
CA GLY A 31 -7.75 -2.81 -0.22
C GLY A 31 -6.55 -3.07 0.70
N VAL A 32 -6.53 -2.47 1.89
CA VAL A 32 -5.50 -2.74 2.92
C VAL A 32 -5.55 -4.19 3.38
N GLU A 33 -6.74 -4.74 3.67
CA GLU A 33 -6.87 -6.14 4.07
C GLU A 33 -6.45 -7.10 2.95
N ALA A 34 -6.80 -6.78 1.69
CA ALA A 34 -6.36 -7.56 0.53
C ALA A 34 -4.83 -7.54 0.37
N LEU A 35 -4.19 -6.39 0.63
CA LEU A 35 -2.73 -6.28 0.62
C LEU A 35 -2.08 -7.16 1.70
N ARG A 36 -2.59 -7.14 2.94
CA ARG A 36 -2.09 -8.01 4.02
C ARG A 36 -2.13 -9.49 3.61
N ALA A 37 -3.27 -9.95 3.10
CA ALA A 37 -3.44 -11.33 2.65
C ALA A 37 -2.46 -11.68 1.51
N THR A 38 -2.24 -10.73 0.59
CA THR A 38 -1.30 -10.90 -0.53
C THR A 38 0.15 -11.02 -0.05
N VAL A 39 0.59 -10.18 0.89
CA VAL A 39 1.95 -10.24 1.43
C VAL A 39 2.21 -11.60 2.09
N ARG A 40 1.27 -12.09 2.90
CA ARG A 40 1.37 -13.42 3.53
C ARG A 40 1.46 -14.53 2.47
N ALA A 41 0.56 -14.52 1.48
CA ALA A 41 0.57 -15.54 0.42
C ALA A 41 1.88 -15.53 -0.40
N VAL A 42 2.43 -14.36 -0.70
CA VAL A 42 3.74 -14.25 -1.38
C VAL A 42 4.85 -14.86 -0.52
N GLY A 43 4.84 -14.60 0.79
CA GLY A 43 5.76 -15.18 1.75
C GLY A 43 5.65 -16.71 1.82
N ASP A 44 4.44 -17.25 1.91
CA ASP A 44 4.17 -18.69 1.95
C ASP A 44 4.61 -19.41 0.66
N LEU A 45 4.50 -18.73 -0.49
CA LEU A 45 5.02 -19.22 -1.77
C LEU A 45 6.55 -19.07 -1.89
N GLY A 46 7.19 -18.39 -0.93
CA GLY A 46 8.62 -18.10 -0.89
C GLY A 46 9.10 -17.21 -2.03
N ILE A 47 8.26 -16.32 -2.51
CA ILE A 47 8.59 -15.35 -3.57
C ILE A 47 9.42 -14.23 -2.93
N GLY A 48 10.56 -13.87 -3.55
CA GLY A 48 11.53 -12.96 -2.95
C GLY A 48 11.10 -11.49 -2.95
N TRP A 49 10.29 -11.07 -3.93
CA TRP A 49 9.93 -9.67 -4.11
C TRP A 49 8.44 -9.49 -4.42
N LEU A 50 7.83 -8.51 -3.74
CA LEU A 50 6.51 -7.98 -4.05
C LEU A 50 6.60 -6.46 -4.18
N THR A 51 6.21 -5.93 -5.33
CA THR A 51 6.02 -4.49 -5.53
C THR A 51 4.55 -4.18 -5.66
N VAL A 52 4.10 -3.18 -4.92
CA VAL A 52 2.70 -2.78 -4.90
C VAL A 52 2.60 -1.33 -5.32
N TYR A 53 1.84 -1.08 -6.38
CA TYR A 53 1.59 0.25 -6.88
C TYR A 53 0.45 0.90 -6.10
N ALA A 54 0.83 1.63 -5.05
CA ALA A 54 -0.10 2.31 -4.16
C ALA A 54 -0.46 3.73 -4.64
N PHE A 55 0.47 4.42 -5.33
CA PHE A 55 0.31 5.82 -5.73
C PHE A 55 1.09 6.15 -7.01
N SER A 56 0.44 6.87 -7.93
CA SER A 56 1.03 7.36 -9.19
C SER A 56 1.45 8.82 -9.10
N SER A 57 2.42 9.26 -9.90
CA SER A 57 2.75 10.69 -10.05
C SER A 57 1.56 11.51 -10.53
N GLU A 58 0.64 10.91 -11.27
CA GLU A 58 -0.55 11.57 -11.80
C GLU A 58 -1.58 11.82 -10.68
N ASN A 59 -1.49 11.10 -9.56
CA ASN A 59 -2.35 11.33 -8.39
C ASN A 59 -2.09 12.68 -7.71
N TRP A 60 -0.94 13.33 -7.93
CA TRP A 60 -0.68 14.69 -7.43
C TRP A 60 -1.61 15.74 -8.03
N SER A 61 -2.28 15.43 -9.15
CA SER A 61 -3.31 16.30 -9.74
C SER A 61 -4.67 16.23 -9.03
N ARG A 62 -4.86 15.27 -8.10
CA ARG A 62 -6.11 15.11 -7.34
C ARG A 62 -6.25 16.16 -6.23
N PRO A 63 -7.46 16.38 -5.70
CA PRO A 63 -7.66 17.27 -4.55
C PRO A 63 -6.75 16.88 -3.37
N LYS A 64 -6.19 17.89 -2.70
CA LYS A 64 -5.26 17.69 -1.56
C LYS A 64 -5.83 16.77 -0.48
N SER A 65 -7.13 16.85 -0.21
CA SER A 65 -7.81 15.96 0.75
C SER A 65 -7.72 14.49 0.35
N GLU A 66 -7.89 14.15 -0.93
CA GLU A 66 -7.78 12.76 -1.40
C GLU A 66 -6.32 12.27 -1.33
N VAL A 67 -5.35 13.14 -1.62
CA VAL A 67 -3.93 12.81 -1.44
C VAL A 67 -3.62 12.57 0.04
N SER A 68 -4.10 13.43 0.94
CA SER A 68 -3.93 13.27 2.39
C SER A 68 -4.58 11.99 2.93
N ASP A 69 -5.79 11.64 2.47
CA ASP A 69 -6.48 10.41 2.87
C ASP A 69 -5.69 9.16 2.43
N LEU A 70 -5.17 9.16 1.21
CA LEU A 70 -4.34 8.07 0.68
C LEU A 70 -3.01 7.94 1.46
N MET A 71 -2.37 9.06 1.76
CA MET A 71 -1.15 9.09 2.58
C MET A 71 -1.42 8.62 4.02
N GLY A 72 -2.56 8.99 4.59
CA GLY A 72 -3.01 8.51 5.91
C GLY A 72 -3.22 6.99 5.94
N LEU A 73 -3.76 6.41 4.87
CA LEU A 73 -3.91 4.95 4.74
C LEU A 73 -2.56 4.23 4.63
N LEU A 74 -1.62 4.79 3.87
CA LEU A 74 -0.26 4.27 3.79
C LEU A 74 0.41 4.30 5.16
N LYS A 75 0.29 5.41 5.91
CA LYS A 75 0.76 5.52 7.29
C LYS A 75 0.14 4.48 8.20
N LEU A 76 -1.17 4.27 8.12
CA LEU A 76 -1.89 3.30 8.95
C LEU A 76 -1.42 1.86 8.67
N PHE A 77 -1.26 1.52 7.39
CA PHE A 77 -0.72 0.23 6.96
C PHE A 77 0.70 0.05 7.50
N ILE A 78 1.60 0.99 7.24
CA ILE A 78 2.99 0.88 7.69
C ILE A 78 3.02 0.79 9.22
N ARG A 79 2.41 1.71 9.97
CA ARG A 79 2.51 1.67 11.44
C ARG A 79 1.97 0.39 12.08
N ARG A 80 0.81 -0.09 11.61
CA ARG A 80 0.17 -1.26 12.21
C ARG A 80 0.85 -2.56 11.76
N ASP A 81 1.34 -2.59 10.53
CA ASP A 81 1.74 -3.84 9.89
C ASP A 81 3.24 -3.98 9.78
N LEU A 82 4.01 -2.88 9.83
CA LEU A 82 5.46 -2.92 9.79
C LEU A 82 6.03 -3.76 10.94
N ALA A 83 5.46 -3.67 12.14
CA ALA A 83 5.88 -4.51 13.27
C ALA A 83 5.65 -6.01 13.00
N GLU A 84 4.50 -6.38 12.42
CA GLU A 84 4.15 -7.76 12.07
C GLU A 84 4.98 -8.26 10.86
N LEU A 85 5.19 -7.41 9.87
CA LEU A 85 6.01 -7.68 8.70
C LEU A 85 7.47 -7.87 9.10
N HIS A 86 8.01 -7.01 9.95
CA HIS A 86 9.38 -7.12 10.48
C HIS A 86 9.55 -8.40 11.31
N SER A 87 8.60 -8.74 12.19
CA SER A 87 8.67 -9.99 12.95
C SER A 87 8.58 -11.23 12.06
N SER A 88 7.96 -11.10 10.89
CA SER A 88 7.89 -12.14 9.85
C SER A 88 9.07 -12.11 8.86
N GLY A 89 10.10 -11.30 9.11
CA GLY A 89 11.30 -11.19 8.26
C GLY A 89 11.09 -10.45 6.93
N VAL A 90 9.95 -9.77 6.76
CA VAL A 90 9.65 -8.97 5.56
C VAL A 90 10.37 -7.64 5.66
N ARG A 91 11.13 -7.28 4.61
CA ARG A 91 11.77 -5.97 4.49
C ARG A 91 10.94 -5.05 3.61
N VAL A 92 10.44 -3.96 4.19
CA VAL A 92 9.66 -2.95 3.46
C VAL A 92 10.61 -1.91 2.83
N ARG A 93 10.32 -1.52 1.59
CA ARG A 93 11.02 -0.43 0.89
C ARG A 93 10.01 0.36 0.09
N VAL A 94 10.12 1.68 0.12
CA VAL A 94 9.28 2.56 -0.70
C VAL A 94 10.09 3.04 -1.90
N ILE A 95 9.45 3.05 -3.07
CA ILE A 95 10.04 3.45 -4.34
C ILE A 95 9.22 4.63 -4.86
N GLY A 96 9.86 5.75 -5.19
CA GLY A 96 9.17 6.93 -5.73
C GLY A 96 9.89 8.25 -5.50
N ARG A 97 9.26 9.35 -5.94
CA ARG A 97 9.73 10.73 -5.72
C ARG A 97 9.59 11.10 -4.24
N ARG A 98 10.63 11.71 -3.68
CA ARG A 98 10.66 12.17 -2.27
C ARG A 98 10.16 13.60 -2.08
N GLU A 99 10.36 14.46 -3.07
CA GLU A 99 9.90 15.85 -3.03
C GLU A 99 8.39 15.93 -2.81
N GLY A 100 7.99 16.70 -1.80
CA GLY A 100 6.59 16.92 -1.44
C GLY A 100 5.94 15.77 -0.65
N LEU A 101 6.70 14.74 -0.26
CA LEU A 101 6.21 13.77 0.71
C LEU A 101 6.02 14.43 2.08
N ASP A 102 5.03 13.93 2.80
CA ASP A 102 4.83 14.28 4.20
C ASP A 102 6.07 13.84 5.01
N PRO A 103 6.64 14.69 5.88
CA PRO A 103 7.87 14.38 6.61
C PRO A 103 7.80 13.10 7.44
N GLU A 104 6.61 12.71 7.90
CA GLU A 104 6.41 11.47 8.64
C GLU A 104 6.50 10.24 7.72
N ILE A 105 6.09 10.36 6.45
CA ILE A 105 6.27 9.32 5.44
C ILE A 105 7.74 9.24 5.04
N GLU A 106 8.40 10.38 4.90
CA GLU A 106 9.84 10.43 4.64
C GLU A 106 10.63 9.73 5.74
N GLY A 107 10.26 9.91 7.02
CA GLY A 107 10.87 9.19 8.14
C GLY A 107 10.78 7.66 8.01
N LEU A 108 9.66 7.13 7.50
CA LEU A 108 9.47 5.70 7.25
C LEU A 108 10.33 5.15 6.09
N LEU A 109 10.99 6.02 5.31
CA LEU A 109 11.90 5.62 4.23
C LEU A 109 13.32 5.30 4.72
N HIS A 110 13.63 5.68 5.95
CA HIS A 110 14.98 5.65 6.51
C HIS A 110 15.17 4.57 7.60
N GLU A 111 14.11 3.85 7.95
CA GLU A 111 14.12 2.63 8.80
C GLU A 111 14.23 1.36 7.95
#